data_AF-A0A2B4SCW0-F1
#
_entry.id   AF-A0A2B4SCW0-F1
#
_cell.length_a   1.000
_cell.length_b   1.000
_cell.length_c   1.000
_cell.angle_alpha   90.00
_cell.angle_beta   90.00
_cell.angle_gamma   90.00
#
_symmetry.space_group_name_H-M   'P 1'
#
loop_
_entity.id
_entity.type
_entity.pdbx_description
1 polymer ?
#
loop_
_entity_poly.entity_id
_entity_poly.type
_entity_poly.pdbx_seq_one_letter_code
_entity_poly.pdbx_strand_id
1 'polypeptide(L)'
;MASLMNKPKSEMTPEELSQREQEEFNTGPLSVLTQSVKNNTQVLINCRNNKKLLARVKAFDRHCNMVLENVKEMWTETPKSGKGKKAKPVNKDRYIAKMFLRGDSVILVLRNPMAAGK
;
A
#
# COMPACT_ATOMS: atom_id res chain seq x y z
N MET A 1 11.15 -12.62 25.09
CA MET A 1 10.80 -12.00 23.80
C MET A 1 11.10 -10.50 23.72
N ALA A 2 11.07 -9.71 24.82
CA ALA A 2 11.51 -8.30 24.80
C ALA A 2 13.02 -8.10 24.44
N SER A 3 13.83 -9.16 24.51
CA SER A 3 15.28 -9.12 24.33
C SER A 3 15.76 -8.82 22.90
N LEU A 4 14.94 -9.10 21.87
CA LEU A 4 15.34 -8.93 20.46
C LEU A 4 15.11 -7.50 19.92
N MET A 5 14.16 -6.76 20.50
CA MET A 5 13.86 -5.39 20.08
C MET A 5 14.89 -4.37 20.59
N ASN A 6 15.49 -4.65 21.75
CA ASN A 6 16.50 -3.78 22.38
C ASN A 6 17.94 -4.02 21.89
N LYS A 7 18.19 -5.13 21.18
CA LYS A 7 19.50 -5.42 20.58
C LYS A 7 19.68 -4.57 19.30
N PRO A 8 20.85 -3.93 19.08
CA PRO A 8 21.09 -3.17 17.85
C PRO A 8 21.11 -4.10 16.63
N LYS A 9 20.55 -3.62 15.50
CA LYS A 9 20.44 -4.40 14.25
C LYS A 9 21.79 -4.88 13.69
N SER A 10 22.88 -4.18 14.02
CA SER A 10 24.25 -4.53 13.61
C SER A 10 24.81 -5.79 14.28
N GLU A 11 24.27 -6.20 15.44
CA GLU A 11 24.78 -7.31 16.25
C GLU A 11 23.89 -8.57 16.19
N MET A 12 22.84 -8.53 15.38
CA MET A 12 21.93 -9.66 15.20
C MET A 12 22.41 -10.60 14.09
N THR A 13 22.16 -11.89 14.27
CA THR A 13 22.36 -12.86 13.19
C THR A 13 21.31 -12.66 12.09
N PRO A 14 21.54 -13.17 10.87
CA PRO A 14 20.55 -13.10 9.79
C PRO A 14 19.20 -13.72 10.16
N GLU A 15 19.21 -14.79 10.95
CA GLU A 15 18.01 -15.47 11.43
C GLU A 15 17.26 -14.58 12.44
N GLU A 16 17.95 -13.98 13.41
CA GLU A 16 17.38 -13.04 14.37
C GLU A 16 16.75 -11.82 13.67
N LEU A 17 17.41 -11.29 12.63
CA LEU A 17 16.88 -10.20 11.82
C LEU A 17 15.58 -10.57 11.11
N SER A 18 15.50 -11.78 10.54
CA SER A 18 14.30 -12.27 9.86
C SER A 18 13.12 -12.46 10.82
N GLN A 19 13.39 -13.00 12.02
CA GLN A 19 12.37 -13.20 13.05
C GLN A 19 11.83 -11.85 13.53
N ARG A 20 12.73 -10.90 13.79
CA ARG A 20 12.35 -9.54 14.19
C ARG A 20 11.52 -8.83 13.11
N GLU A 21 11.90 -8.94 11.83
CA GLU A 21 11.11 -8.38 10.73
C GLU A 21 9.71 -9.01 10.66
N GLN A 22 9.62 -10.32 10.83
CA GLN A 22 8.35 -11.03 10.84
C GLN A 22 7.46 -10.61 12.03
N GLU A 23 8.03 -10.37 13.21
CA GLU A 23 7.33 -9.82 14.37
C GLU A 23 6.87 -8.38 14.12
N GLU A 24 7.73 -7.53 13.55
CA GLU A 24 7.42 -6.14 13.15
C GLU A 24 6.25 -6.10 12.14
N PHE A 25 6.17 -7.06 11.21
CA PHE A 25 5.04 -7.19 10.27
C PHE A 25 3.74 -7.68 10.92
N ASN A 26 3.80 -8.42 12.02
CA ASN A 26 2.60 -8.97 12.66
C ASN A 26 2.02 -8.04 13.72
N THR A 27 2.88 -7.32 14.44
CA THR A 27 2.47 -6.47 15.59
C THR A 27 2.60 -4.97 15.33
N GLY A 28 3.36 -4.57 14.31
CA GLY A 28 3.62 -3.18 13.97
C GLY A 28 2.59 -2.54 13.03
N PRO A 29 2.86 -1.31 12.52
CA PRO A 29 1.95 -0.58 11.64
C PRO A 29 1.69 -1.29 10.29
N LEU A 30 2.66 -2.11 9.83
CA LEU A 30 2.51 -2.91 8.61
C LEU A 30 1.60 -4.13 8.79
N SER A 31 1.15 -4.43 10.02
CA SER A 31 0.17 -5.50 10.27
C SER A 31 -1.14 -5.30 9.50
N VAL A 32 -1.49 -4.06 9.16
CA VAL A 32 -2.63 -3.76 8.28
C VAL A 32 -2.47 -4.42 6.91
N LEU A 33 -1.26 -4.37 6.33
CA LEU A 33 -0.96 -5.01 5.05
C LEU A 33 -0.89 -6.53 5.19
N THR A 34 -0.31 -7.04 6.27
CA THR A 34 -0.30 -8.47 6.60
C THR A 34 -1.71 -9.05 6.65
N GLN A 35 -2.62 -8.37 7.36
CA GLN A 35 -4.03 -8.76 7.42
C GLN A 35 -4.70 -8.63 6.05
N SER A 36 -4.35 -7.60 5.27
CA SER A 36 -4.91 -7.41 3.94
C SER A 36 -4.53 -8.52 2.95
N VAL A 37 -3.28 -9.01 2.99
CA VAL A 37 -2.84 -10.16 2.20
C VAL A 37 -3.54 -11.43 2.65
N LYS A 38 -3.53 -11.73 3.96
CA LYS A 38 -4.14 -12.95 4.52
C LYS A 38 -5.63 -13.07 4.21
N ASN A 39 -6.37 -11.99 4.40
CA ASN A 39 -7.82 -11.97 4.20
C ASN A 39 -8.20 -11.60 2.75
N ASN A 40 -7.21 -11.43 1.86
CA ASN A 40 -7.39 -11.00 0.47
C ASN A 40 -8.31 -9.76 0.36
N THR A 41 -8.20 -8.80 1.28
CA THR A 41 -9.11 -7.64 1.36
C THR A 41 -8.70 -6.55 0.39
N GLN A 42 -9.66 -5.72 -0.01
CA GLN A 42 -9.35 -4.54 -0.82
C GLN A 42 -8.72 -3.44 0.05
N VAL A 43 -7.74 -2.76 -0.52
CA VAL A 43 -7.06 -1.61 0.06
C VAL A 43 -7.18 -0.42 -0.87
N LEU A 44 -7.32 0.77 -0.28
CA LEU A 44 -7.19 2.05 -0.97
C LEU A 44 -5.80 2.62 -0.65
N ILE A 45 -5.01 2.89 -1.69
CA ILE A 45 -3.67 3.45 -1.59
C ILE A 45 -3.69 4.84 -2.21
N ASN A 46 -3.24 5.86 -1.47
CA ASN A 46 -3.04 7.20 -2.00
C ASN A 46 -1.57 7.40 -2.37
N CYS A 47 -1.32 7.75 -3.63
CA CYS A 47 0.02 7.91 -4.16
C CYS A 47 0.46 9.38 -4.21
N ARG A 48 1.78 9.61 -4.22
CA ARG A 48 2.40 10.95 -4.25
C ARG A 48 2.04 11.78 -5.49
N ASN A 49 1.73 11.15 -6.60
CA ASN A 49 1.25 11.80 -7.82
C ASN A 49 -0.25 12.14 -7.79
N ASN A 50 -0.88 12.11 -6.61
CA ASN A 50 -2.30 12.38 -6.39
C ASN A 50 -3.25 11.41 -7.12
N LYS A 51 -2.74 10.23 -7.50
CA LYS A 51 -3.55 9.11 -7.97
C LYS A 51 -3.92 8.21 -6.81
N LYS A 52 -5.10 7.61 -6.89
CA LYS A 52 -5.60 6.64 -5.90
C LYS A 52 -5.68 5.27 -6.55
N LEU A 53 -5.21 4.24 -5.84
CA LEU A 53 -5.29 2.85 -6.28
C LEU A 53 -6.24 2.11 -5.37
N LEU A 54 -7.29 1.49 -5.93
CA LEU A 54 -8.08 0.49 -5.25
C LEU A 54 -7.62 -0.88 -5.74
N ALA A 55 -7.05 -1.69 -4.86
CA ALA A 55 -6.38 -2.94 -5.25
C ALA A 55 -6.48 -4.02 -4.17
N ARG A 56 -6.03 -5.24 -4.49
CA ARG A 56 -5.73 -6.29 -3.50
C ARG A 56 -4.23 -6.51 -3.45
N VAL A 57 -3.66 -6.53 -2.24
CA VAL A 57 -2.23 -6.77 -2.04
C VAL A 57 -1.97 -8.28 -2.04
N LYS A 58 -0.99 -8.73 -2.84
CA LYS A 58 -0.53 -10.13 -2.85
C LYS A 58 0.76 -10.33 -2.09
N ALA A 59 1.66 -9.37 -2.15
CA ALA A 59 2.90 -9.36 -1.38
C ALA A 59 3.29 -7.91 -1.08
N PHE A 60 4.03 -7.72 0.00
CA PHE A 60 4.65 -6.44 0.35
C PHE A 60 5.99 -6.69 1.03
N ASP A 61 6.80 -5.64 1.19
CA ASP A 61 8.07 -5.69 1.91
C ASP A 61 8.22 -4.56 2.95
N ARG A 62 9.37 -4.52 3.62
CA ARG A 62 9.72 -3.50 4.63
C ARG A 62 9.74 -2.06 4.11
N HIS A 63 9.89 -1.86 2.81
CA HIS A 63 9.91 -0.54 2.18
C HIS A 63 8.53 -0.11 1.71
N CYS A 64 7.48 -0.89 2.00
CA CYS A 64 6.14 -0.72 1.46
C CYS A 64 6.08 -0.87 -0.08
N ASN A 65 7.05 -1.56 -0.70
CA ASN A 65 6.84 -2.02 -2.08
C ASN A 65 5.73 -3.07 -2.05
N MET A 66 4.88 -3.09 -3.08
CA MET A 66 3.71 -3.97 -3.11
C MET A 66 3.52 -4.62 -4.47
N VAL A 67 3.17 -5.90 -4.45
CA VAL A 67 2.61 -6.61 -5.60
C VAL A 67 1.10 -6.54 -5.46
N LEU A 68 0.45 -5.90 -6.44
CA LEU A 68 -0.98 -5.64 -6.45
C LEU A 68 -1.67 -6.40 -7.59
N GLU A 69 -2.88 -6.86 -7.33
CA GLU A 69 -3.77 -7.44 -8.33
C GLU A 69 -5.12 -6.71 -8.37
N ASN A 70 -5.78 -6.78 -9.53
CA ASN A 70 -7.07 -6.16 -9.78
C ASN A 70 -7.07 -4.66 -9.43
N VAL A 71 -6.06 -3.95 -9.93
CA VAL A 71 -5.83 -2.55 -9.59
C VAL A 71 -6.74 -1.66 -10.42
N LYS A 72 -7.51 -0.83 -9.74
CA LYS A 72 -8.24 0.29 -10.32
C LYS A 72 -7.52 1.58 -9.93
N GLU A 73 -6.80 2.17 -10.87
CA GLU A 73 -6.18 3.49 -10.68
C GLU A 73 -7.19 4.57 -11.04
N MET A 74 -7.34 5.57 -10.18
CA MET A 74 -8.29 6.67 -10.30
C MET A 74 -7.58 8.00 -10.13
N TRP A 75 -7.87 8.96 -11.01
CA TRP A 75 -7.35 10.32 -10.93
C TRP A 75 -8.35 11.31 -11.51
N THR A 76 -8.16 12.59 -11.17
CA THR A 76 -8.98 13.67 -11.69
C THR A 76 -8.14 14.52 -12.63
N GLU A 77 -8.60 14.71 -13.86
CA GLU A 77 -8.01 15.65 -14.81
C GLU A 77 -8.84 16.93 -14.84
N THR A 78 -8.16 18.08 -14.87
CA THR A 78 -8.81 19.37 -15.09
C THR A 78 -8.43 19.84 -16.50
N PRO A 79 -9.28 19.62 -17.52
CA PRO A 79 -8.95 20.04 -18.87
C PRO A 79 -8.82 21.57 -18.93
N LYS A 80 -7.88 22.04 -19.74
CA LYS A 80 -7.80 23.46 -20.09
C LYS A 80 -8.80 23.72 -21.21
N SER A 81 -9.81 24.55 -20.96
CA SER A 81 -10.66 25.04 -22.05
C SER A 81 -9.85 25.98 -22.94
N GLY A 82 -10.14 26.02 -24.24
CA GLY A 82 -9.43 26.84 -25.23
C GLY A 82 -9.44 28.36 -24.97
N LYS A 83 -10.17 28.83 -23.95
CA LYS A 83 -10.21 30.24 -23.50
C LYS A 83 -9.55 30.47 -22.12
N GLY A 84 -8.58 29.66 -21.72
CA GLY A 84 -7.81 29.84 -20.48
C GLY A 84 -8.57 29.58 -19.17
N LYS A 85 -9.88 29.31 -19.22
CA LYS A 85 -10.70 28.93 -18.06
C LYS A 85 -10.52 27.43 -17.76
N LYS A 86 -10.32 27.09 -16.49
CA LYS A 86 -10.33 25.70 -16.01
C LYS A 86 -11.71 25.10 -16.27
N ALA A 87 -11.78 23.99 -17.00
CA ALA A 87 -13.02 23.26 -17.21
C ALA A 87 -13.39 22.44 -15.96
N LYS A 88 -14.60 21.86 -15.95
CA LYS A 88 -15.05 20.99 -14.87
C LYS A 88 -14.06 19.82 -14.70
N PRO A 89 -13.65 19.48 -13.47
CA PRO A 89 -12.81 18.30 -13.22
C PRO A 89 -13.49 17.03 -13.71
N VAL A 90 -12.76 16.19 -14.43
CA VAL A 90 -13.23 14.91 -14.98
C VAL A 90 -12.51 13.78 -14.25
N ASN A 91 -13.26 12.86 -13.68
CA ASN A 91 -12.70 11.65 -13.07
C ASN A 91 -12.40 10.64 -14.17
N LYS A 92 -11.16 10.15 -14.18
CA LYS A 92 -10.72 9.06 -15.04
C LYS A 92 -10.31 7.88 -14.18
N ASP A 93 -10.50 6.70 -14.74
CA ASP A 93 -9.97 5.47 -14.18
C ASP A 93 -9.33 4.60 -15.25
N ARG A 94 -8.46 3.69 -14.81
CA ARG A 94 -7.95 2.60 -15.64
C ARG A 94 -7.82 1.34 -14.80
N TYR A 95 -7.98 0.20 -15.46
CA TYR A 95 -7.81 -1.11 -14.84
C TYR A 95 -6.45 -1.70 -15.24
N ILE A 96 -5.76 -2.28 -14.26
CA ILE A 96 -4.48 -2.97 -14.42
C ILE A 96 -4.59 -4.31 -13.68
N ALA A 97 -4.44 -5.42 -14.42
CA ALA A 97 -4.63 -6.76 -13.86
C ALA A 97 -3.61 -7.08 -12.76
N LYS A 98 -2.33 -6.80 -13.02
CA LYS A 98 -1.20 -7.01 -12.10
C LYS A 98 -0.26 -5.81 -12.16
N MET A 99 0.18 -5.33 -11.00
CA MET A 99 1.03 -4.15 -10.90
C MET A 99 2.05 -4.31 -9.78
N PHE A 100 3.30 -3.95 -10.04
CA PHE A 100 4.28 -3.70 -8.99
C PHE A 100 4.27 -2.21 -8.64
N LEU A 101 4.12 -1.89 -7.37
CA LEU A 101 4.14 -0.53 -6.84
C LEU A 101 5.35 -0.34 -5.93
N ARG A 102 6.15 0.69 -6.20
CA ARG A 102 7.27 1.07 -5.34
C ARG A 102 6.78 1.88 -4.13
N GLY A 103 7.32 1.58 -2.95
CA GLY A 103 6.89 2.13 -1.66
C GLY A 103 7.12 3.63 -1.49
N ASP A 104 8.14 4.19 -2.15
CA ASP A 104 8.41 5.65 -2.15
C ASP A 104 7.24 6.48 -2.71
N SER A 105 6.35 5.86 -3.50
CA SER A 105 5.18 6.50 -4.08
C SER A 105 3.96 6.48 -3.15
N VAL A 106 3.97 5.67 -2.08
CA VAL A 106 2.84 5.47 -1.18
C VAL A 106 2.84 6.55 -0.08
N ILE A 107 1.69 7.21 0.12
CA ILE A 107 1.50 8.16 1.23
C ILE A 107 0.62 7.55 2.31
N LEU A 108 -0.50 6.95 1.92
CA LEU A 108 -1.50 6.43 2.84
C LEU A 108 -2.04 5.11 2.32
N VAL A 109 -2.23 4.15 3.22
CA VAL A 109 -2.91 2.89 2.96
C VAL A 109 -4.09 2.77 3.90
N LEU A 110 -5.27 2.51 3.33
CA LEU A 110 -6.50 2.28 4.07
C LEU A 110 -7.05 0.90 3.72
N ARG A 111 -7.26 0.05 4.73
CA ARG A 111 -7.95 -1.23 4.57
C ARG A 111 -9.46 -1.01 4.50
N ASN A 112 -10.15 -1.67 3.57
CA ASN A 112 -11.60 -1.61 3.50
C ASN A 112 -12.25 -2.27 4.74
N PRO A 113 -13.00 -1.53 5.58
CA PRO A 113 -13.60 -2.06 6.80
C PRO A 113 -14.73 -3.06 6.54
N MET A 114 -15.43 -2.95 5.41
CA MET A 114 -16.55 -3.82 5.07
C MET A 114 -16.12 -5.26 4.74
N ALA A 115 -14.83 -5.49 4.52
CA ALA A 115 -14.31 -6.83 4.29
C ALA A 115 -14.06 -7.62 5.59
N ALA A 116 -14.15 -6.99 6.77
CA ALA A 116 -13.99 -7.65 8.06
C ALA A 116 -15.31 -8.21 8.64
N GLY A 117 -16.45 -7.93 8.00
CA GLY A 117 -17.79 -8.36 8.44
C GLY A 117 -18.40 -9.52 7.67
N LYS A 118 -17.59 -10.27 6.91
CA LYS A 118 -17.99 -11.50 6.23
C LYS A 118 -17.09 -12.65 6.63
#